data_AF-A0A7W3PJK0-F1
#
_entry.id   AF-A0A7W3PJK0-F1
#
_cell.length_a   1.000
_cell.length_b   1.000
_cell.length_c   1.000
_cell.angle_alpha   90.00
_cell.angle_beta   90.00
_cell.angle_gamma   90.00
#
_symmetry.space_group_name_H-M   'P 1'
#
loop_
_entity.id
_entity.type
_entity.pdbx_description
1 polymer ?
#
loop_
_entity_poly.entity_id
_entity_poly.type
_entity_poly.pdbx_seq_one_letter_code
_entity_poly.pdbx_strand_id
1 'polypeptide(L)'
;MSITSTTVVAAGAVLFRFVDGKSRVLLIHRDHHGDVSLPKGKVDPGESTPQAAVREIREETGYRVSLGAPLGHVEYVMPGGRDKIVHYWAAEVTDEAFTAAGDFTPNSEVGAIEWVSIDKARTKLTYERDAEVLDRFADRVATKRARTFALVALRHAKTTSPGDWDGSDATRPLLPAGRKQAKSIAPGIAAWAPQRIVSSTAARCLATLEPLSALTRVGVKQTDSISQDAFERGTDDVAGVVAKRLKKRASAVLCSHGPVLPELIRQIALGTKGGDRLDLRRASSLSTGEYTVLHVSVDDASLVAVETHGPVA
;
A
#
# COMPACT_ATOMS: atom_id res chain seq x y z
N MET A 1 30.31 -9.78 23.41
CA MET A 1 29.94 -8.80 22.37
C MET A 1 28.43 -8.65 22.43
N SER A 2 27.94 -7.46 22.80
CA SER A 2 26.51 -7.20 22.99
C SER A 2 25.81 -7.11 21.63
N ILE A 3 24.94 -8.07 21.33
CA ILE A 3 24.08 -8.02 20.15
C ILE A 3 22.83 -7.23 20.55
N THR A 4 22.88 -5.92 20.36
CA THR A 4 21.71 -5.04 20.38
C THR A 4 21.64 -4.27 19.06
N SER A 5 21.65 -4.99 17.94
CA SER A 5 21.35 -4.37 16.63
C SER A 5 19.84 -4.41 16.43
N THR A 6 19.14 -3.34 16.81
CA THR A 6 17.78 -3.10 16.32
C THR A 6 17.88 -2.58 14.88
N THR A 7 17.38 -3.37 13.92
CA THR A 7 17.31 -3.00 12.51
C THR A 7 16.56 -1.68 12.35
N VAL A 8 17.14 -0.74 11.61
CA VAL A 8 16.49 0.52 11.26
C VAL A 8 15.63 0.30 10.02
N VAL A 9 14.33 0.50 10.16
CA VAL A 9 13.38 0.38 9.04
C VAL A 9 13.12 1.76 8.45
N ALA A 10 13.13 1.84 7.12
CA ALA A 10 12.84 3.03 6.35
C ALA A 10 11.93 2.71 5.16
N ALA A 11 11.30 3.72 4.59
CA ALA A 11 10.39 3.58 3.47
C ALA A 11 10.45 4.80 2.55
N GLY A 12 10.25 4.59 1.25
CA GLY A 12 10.26 5.64 0.24
C GLY A 12 9.65 5.21 -1.08
N ALA A 13 9.93 5.97 -2.13
CA ALA A 13 9.40 5.64 -3.46
C ALA A 13 10.30 6.12 -4.62
N VAL A 14 10.13 5.45 -5.76
CA VAL A 14 10.45 6.05 -7.06
C VAL A 14 9.24 6.89 -7.47
N LEU A 15 9.35 8.21 -7.28
CA LEU A 15 8.36 9.15 -7.79
C LEU A 15 8.53 9.29 -9.29
N PHE A 16 7.43 9.16 -10.02
CA PHE A 16 7.45 9.28 -11.48
C PHE A 16 6.29 10.09 -12.02
N ARG A 17 6.46 10.63 -13.22
CA ARG A 17 5.38 11.20 -14.03
C ARG A 17 5.64 10.95 -15.51
N PHE A 18 4.61 11.03 -16.34
CA PHE A 18 4.76 11.00 -17.79
C PHE A 18 4.64 12.41 -18.37
N VAL A 19 5.63 12.82 -19.16
CA VAL A 19 5.64 14.10 -19.91
C VAL A 19 5.85 13.75 -21.38
N ASP A 20 4.90 14.11 -22.23
CA ASP A 20 4.90 13.76 -23.66
C ASP A 20 5.13 12.27 -23.92
N GLY A 21 4.49 11.42 -23.09
CA GLY A 21 4.62 9.95 -23.15
C GLY A 21 5.95 9.39 -22.65
N LYS A 22 6.88 10.23 -22.17
CA LYS A 22 8.18 9.82 -21.62
C LYS A 22 8.15 9.84 -20.10
N SER A 23 8.66 8.79 -19.46
CA SER A 23 8.78 8.73 -18.01
C SER A 23 9.87 9.69 -17.51
N ARG A 24 9.53 10.45 -16.48
CA ARG A 24 10.47 11.21 -15.65
C ARG A 24 10.41 10.67 -14.23
N VAL A 25 11.56 10.57 -13.58
CA VAL A 25 11.67 10.19 -12.16
C VAL A 25 12.27 11.34 -11.35
N LEU A 26 11.86 11.45 -10.09
CA LEU A 26 12.39 12.46 -9.16
C LEU A 26 13.63 11.93 -8.45
N LEU A 27 14.68 12.74 -8.43
CA LEU A 27 15.83 12.59 -7.54
C LEU A 27 15.84 13.72 -6.50
N ILE A 28 16.32 13.42 -5.31
CA ILE A 28 16.59 14.41 -4.27
C ILE A 28 18.10 14.58 -4.09
N HIS A 29 18.55 15.82 -3.87
CA HIS A 29 19.92 16.20 -3.57
C HIS A 29 19.99 16.60 -2.10
N ARG A 30 20.83 15.93 -1.31
CA ARG A 30 20.92 16.16 0.14
C ARG A 30 22.23 16.83 0.48
N ASP A 31 22.18 18.13 0.77
CA ASP A 31 23.36 18.97 0.99
C ASP A 31 24.23 18.45 2.15
N HIS A 32 23.60 18.04 3.26
CA HIS A 32 24.32 17.51 4.43
C HIS A 32 25.09 16.22 4.15
N HIS A 33 24.63 15.41 3.19
CA HIS A 33 25.26 14.15 2.82
C HIS A 33 26.13 14.25 1.57
N GLY A 34 25.95 15.29 0.76
CA GLY A 34 26.60 15.43 -0.54
C GLY A 34 26.21 14.32 -1.51
N ASP A 35 24.98 13.80 -1.42
CA ASP A 35 24.51 12.67 -2.23
C ASP A 35 23.22 12.97 -3.00
N VAL A 36 22.98 12.11 -3.99
CA VAL A 36 21.76 12.07 -4.80
C VAL A 36 21.11 10.71 -4.60
N SER A 37 19.86 10.70 -4.12
CA SER A 37 19.14 9.47 -3.82
C SER A 37 17.67 9.54 -4.24
N LEU A 38 16.97 8.41 -4.09
CA LEU A 38 15.51 8.38 -4.08
C LEU A 38 14.99 8.94 -2.74
N PRO A 39 13.78 9.57 -2.71
CA PRO A 39 13.17 10.04 -1.49
C PRO A 39 12.75 8.88 -0.58
N LYS A 40 13.14 8.95 0.69
CA LYS A 40 12.98 7.90 1.70
C LYS A 40 13.46 8.36 3.08
N GLY A 41 12.68 8.06 4.11
CA GLY A 41 13.06 8.29 5.49
C GLY A 41 12.65 7.16 6.43
N LYS A 42 12.87 7.38 7.73
CA LYS A 42 12.73 6.32 8.75
C LYS A 42 11.27 6.10 9.10
N VAL A 43 10.92 4.87 9.42
CA VAL A 43 9.60 4.55 9.98
C VAL A 43 9.57 5.00 11.43
N ASP A 44 8.58 5.80 11.80
CA ASP A 44 8.38 6.25 13.17
C ASP A 44 7.75 5.15 14.07
N PRO A 45 7.89 5.24 15.40
CA PRO A 45 7.20 4.33 16.32
C PRO A 45 5.68 4.33 16.09
N GLY A 46 5.10 3.14 15.91
CA GLY A 46 3.66 2.98 15.64
C GLY A 46 3.24 3.35 14.21
N GLU A 47 4.18 3.54 13.30
CA GLU A 47 3.94 3.80 11.88
C GLU A 47 4.18 2.54 11.03
N SER A 48 3.38 2.37 9.97
CA SER A 48 3.59 1.31 8.97
C SER A 48 4.52 1.79 7.85
N THR A 49 5.23 0.87 7.17
CA THR A 49 6.11 1.26 6.05
C THR A 49 5.39 1.99 4.91
N PRO A 50 4.15 1.64 4.50
CA PRO A 50 3.43 2.43 3.48
C PRO A 50 3.08 3.84 3.96
N GLN A 51 2.71 3.98 5.24
CA GLN A 51 2.42 5.28 5.86
C GLN A 51 3.69 6.16 5.90
N ALA A 52 4.82 5.59 6.33
CA ALA A 52 6.11 6.28 6.34
C ALA A 52 6.50 6.75 4.93
N ALA A 53 6.37 5.89 3.91
CA ALA A 53 6.71 6.26 2.54
C ALA A 53 5.95 7.52 2.08
N VAL A 54 4.63 7.59 2.27
CA VAL A 54 3.85 8.76 1.83
C VAL A 54 4.11 10.01 2.66
N ARG A 55 4.43 9.86 3.97
CA ARG A 55 4.82 10.97 4.83
C ARG A 55 6.15 11.56 4.40
N GLU A 56 7.17 10.72 4.28
CA GLU A 56 8.55 11.09 3.92
C GLU A 56 8.60 11.73 2.54
N ILE A 57 7.90 11.16 1.55
CA ILE A 57 7.78 11.77 0.21
C ILE A 57 7.25 13.21 0.32
N ARG A 58 6.21 13.43 1.12
CA ARG A 58 5.61 14.75 1.28
C ARG A 58 6.56 15.71 1.99
N GLU A 59 7.28 15.25 3.01
CA GLU A 59 8.24 16.05 3.78
C GLU A 59 9.45 16.45 2.94
N GLU A 60 10.02 15.50 2.20
CA GLU A 60 11.23 15.70 1.40
C GLU A 60 10.97 16.46 0.10
N THR A 61 9.79 16.28 -0.52
CA THR A 61 9.53 16.73 -1.90
C THR A 61 8.34 17.68 -2.05
N GLY A 62 7.48 17.78 -1.05
CA GLY A 62 6.22 18.52 -1.11
C GLY A 62 5.09 17.81 -1.86
N TYR A 63 5.37 16.73 -2.60
CA TYR A 63 4.34 16.02 -3.37
C TYR A 63 3.42 15.18 -2.48
N ARG A 64 2.11 15.25 -2.76
CA ARG A 64 1.11 14.34 -2.22
C ARG A 64 0.85 13.25 -3.23
N VAL A 65 1.14 12.00 -2.87
CA VAL A 65 1.02 10.86 -3.77
C VAL A 65 0.25 9.72 -3.11
N SER A 66 -0.23 8.80 -3.95
CA SER A 66 -0.63 7.46 -3.55
C SER A 66 0.39 6.45 -4.05
N LEU A 67 0.64 5.41 -3.26
CA LEU A 67 1.53 4.33 -3.65
C LEU A 67 0.90 3.46 -4.75
N GLY A 68 1.74 3.02 -5.69
CA GLY A 68 1.49 1.95 -6.62
C GLY A 68 2.19 0.66 -6.18
N ALA A 69 2.55 -0.19 -7.14
CA ALA A 69 3.17 -1.48 -6.84
C ALA A 69 4.54 -1.35 -6.14
N PRO A 70 4.88 -2.28 -5.24
CA PRO A 70 6.18 -2.32 -4.58
C PRO A 70 7.31 -2.58 -5.58
N LEU A 71 8.47 -1.99 -5.29
CA LEU A 71 9.74 -2.16 -6.00
C LEU A 71 10.75 -2.98 -5.16
N GLY A 72 10.25 -3.68 -4.14
CA GLY A 72 11.04 -4.48 -3.22
C GLY A 72 11.69 -3.64 -2.13
N HIS A 73 12.75 -4.17 -1.54
CA HIS A 73 13.54 -3.51 -0.53
C HIS A 73 15.03 -3.59 -0.85
N VAL A 74 15.82 -2.83 -0.11
CA VAL A 74 17.29 -2.91 -0.07
C VAL A 74 17.74 -3.02 1.37
N GLU A 75 18.78 -3.81 1.62
CA GLU A 75 19.36 -4.04 2.94
C GLU A 75 20.84 -3.67 2.92
N TYR A 76 21.29 -2.95 3.95
CA TYR A 76 22.70 -2.61 4.12
C TYR A 76 23.03 -2.26 5.56
N VAL A 77 24.30 -2.36 5.93
CA VAL A 77 24.80 -1.96 7.24
C VAL A 77 25.12 -0.46 7.21
N MET A 78 24.52 0.31 8.12
CA MET A 78 24.82 1.73 8.26
C MET A 78 26.19 1.97 8.91
N PRO A 79 26.78 3.17 8.72
CA PRO A 79 27.85 3.64 9.58
C PRO A 79 27.43 3.51 11.05
N GLY A 80 28.21 2.78 11.85
CA GLY A 80 27.86 2.40 13.23
C GLY A 80 27.35 0.97 13.41
N GLY A 81 27.33 0.14 12.35
CA GLY A 81 27.18 -1.32 12.45
C GLY A 81 25.74 -1.83 12.60
N ARG A 82 24.74 -0.96 12.52
CA ARG A 82 23.32 -1.36 12.57
C ARG A 82 22.81 -1.70 11.18
N ASP A 83 22.01 -2.76 11.09
CA ASP A 83 21.32 -3.11 9.85
C ASP A 83 20.25 -2.07 9.51
N LYS A 84 20.08 -1.78 8.23
CA LYS A 84 19.02 -0.94 7.70
C LYS A 84 18.33 -1.63 6.53
N ILE A 85 17.00 -1.64 6.58
CA ILE A 85 16.13 -2.08 5.50
C ILE A 85 15.31 -0.89 5.00
N VAL A 86 15.24 -0.71 3.68
CA VAL A 86 14.41 0.34 3.06
C VAL A 86 13.44 -0.28 2.08
N HIS A 87 12.14 -0.08 2.30
CA HIS A 87 11.08 -0.52 1.40
C HIS A 87 10.74 0.58 0.38
N TYR A 88 10.60 0.21 -0.89
CA TYR A 88 10.28 1.16 -1.96
C TYR A 88 9.02 0.77 -2.72
N TRP A 89 8.26 1.78 -3.12
CA TRP A 89 7.12 1.66 -4.03
C TRP A 89 7.29 2.55 -5.26
N ALA A 90 6.56 2.26 -6.34
CA ALA A 90 6.35 3.25 -7.39
C ALA A 90 5.27 4.24 -6.93
N ALA A 91 5.44 5.53 -7.20
CA ALA A 91 4.41 6.53 -6.87
C ALA A 91 4.28 7.55 -8.01
N GLU A 92 3.09 7.61 -8.61
CA GLU A 92 2.82 8.56 -9.68
C GLU A 92 2.52 9.95 -9.10
N VAL A 93 3.24 10.96 -9.56
CA VAL A 93 2.88 12.36 -9.36
C VAL A 93 2.00 12.76 -10.54
N THR A 94 0.69 12.84 -10.30
CA THR A 94 -0.27 13.27 -11.32
C THR A 94 -0.04 14.74 -11.69
N ASP A 95 -0.57 15.19 -12.82
CA ASP A 95 -0.44 16.59 -13.21
C ASP A 95 -1.09 17.52 -12.19
N GLU A 96 -2.22 17.12 -11.58
CA GLU A 96 -2.85 17.88 -10.49
C GLU A 96 -1.94 17.95 -9.26
N ALA A 97 -1.32 16.83 -8.86
CA ALA A 97 -0.39 16.81 -7.73
C ALA A 97 0.87 17.63 -8.01
N PHE A 98 1.35 17.62 -9.26
CA PHE A 98 2.50 18.40 -9.70
C PHE A 98 2.20 19.90 -9.61
N THR A 99 1.08 20.34 -10.19
CA THR A 99 0.65 21.74 -10.15
C THR A 99 0.34 22.21 -8.72
N ALA A 100 -0.31 21.38 -7.90
CA ALA A 100 -0.66 21.73 -6.54
C ALA A 100 0.56 21.88 -5.60
N ALA A 101 1.65 21.15 -5.87
CA ALA A 101 2.88 21.28 -5.08
C ALA A 101 3.61 22.60 -5.34
N GLY A 102 3.51 23.16 -6.54
CA GLY A 102 4.21 24.38 -6.93
C GLY A 102 5.73 24.19 -6.97
N ASP A 103 6.46 25.28 -6.75
CA ASP A 103 7.92 25.27 -6.72
C ASP A 103 8.45 24.62 -5.44
N PHE A 104 9.50 23.80 -5.61
CA PHE A 104 10.17 23.18 -4.48
C PHE A 104 10.85 24.21 -3.59
N THR A 105 10.63 24.09 -2.27
CA THR A 105 11.35 24.86 -1.27
C THR A 105 12.33 23.95 -0.54
N PRO A 106 13.64 24.23 -0.57
CA PRO A 106 14.63 23.48 0.18
C PRO A 106 14.27 23.36 1.66
N ASN A 107 14.56 22.20 2.25
CA ASN A 107 14.32 21.92 3.65
C ASN A 107 15.61 21.43 4.34
N SER A 108 15.53 21.06 5.61
CA SER A 108 16.71 20.66 6.40
C SER A 108 17.37 19.37 5.92
N GLU A 109 16.73 18.57 5.08
CA GLU A 109 17.29 17.32 4.55
C GLU A 109 17.60 17.41 3.05
N VAL A 110 16.72 18.06 2.28
CA VAL A 110 16.78 18.13 0.82
C VAL A 110 17.04 19.57 0.36
N GLY A 111 18.18 19.77 -0.29
CA GLY A 111 18.60 21.05 -0.86
C GLY A 111 18.02 21.32 -2.25
N ALA A 112 17.79 20.28 -3.05
CA ALA A 112 17.18 20.39 -4.37
C ALA A 112 16.48 19.11 -4.81
N ILE A 113 15.53 19.23 -5.74
CA ILE A 113 14.90 18.09 -6.42
C ILE A 113 15.10 18.21 -7.93
N GLU A 114 15.21 17.08 -8.64
CA GLU A 114 15.41 17.06 -10.09
C GLU A 114 14.55 15.98 -10.75
N TRP A 115 13.76 16.38 -11.75
CA TRP A 115 13.05 15.46 -12.63
C TRP A 115 13.92 15.08 -13.84
N VAL A 116 14.25 13.81 -13.99
CA VAL A 116 15.16 13.31 -15.04
C VAL A 116 14.60 12.08 -15.76
N SER A 117 15.16 11.72 -16.92
CA SER A 117 14.88 10.40 -17.53
C SER A 117 15.45 9.28 -16.65
N ILE A 118 14.94 8.06 -16.82
CA ILE A 118 15.43 6.87 -16.10
C ILE A 118 16.94 6.67 -16.34
N ASP A 119 17.40 6.73 -17.59
CA ASP A 119 18.83 6.56 -17.91
C ASP A 119 19.70 7.60 -17.20
N LYS A 120 19.25 8.86 -17.19
CA LYS A 120 19.97 9.93 -16.50
C LYS A 120 19.93 9.74 -14.98
N ALA A 121 18.81 9.26 -14.42
CA ALA A 121 18.74 8.94 -13.01
C ALA A 121 19.72 7.84 -12.61
N ARG A 122 19.83 6.78 -13.41
CA ARG A 122 20.80 5.70 -13.18
C ARG A 122 22.24 6.22 -13.10
N THR A 123 22.61 7.17 -13.95
CA THR A 123 23.94 7.80 -13.91
C THR A 123 24.17 8.77 -12.75
N LYS A 124 23.10 9.30 -12.16
CA LYS A 124 23.16 10.36 -11.14
C LYS A 124 23.06 9.85 -9.72
N LEU A 125 22.37 8.73 -9.50
CA LEU A 125 22.22 8.14 -8.17
C LEU A 125 23.60 7.81 -7.59
N THR A 126 23.85 8.28 -6.37
CA THR A 126 25.13 8.06 -5.69
C THR A 126 25.32 6.62 -5.24
N TYR A 127 24.22 5.90 -4.99
CA TYR A 127 24.26 4.55 -4.43
C TYR A 127 23.69 3.52 -5.40
N GLU A 128 24.46 2.44 -5.66
CA GLU A 128 24.02 1.35 -6.54
C GLU A 128 22.69 0.72 -6.08
N ARG A 129 22.48 0.59 -4.76
CA ARG A 129 21.21 0.08 -4.20
C ARG A 129 19.98 0.88 -4.63
N ASP A 130 20.09 2.21 -4.79
CA ASP A 130 18.99 3.02 -5.29
C ASP A 130 18.82 2.82 -6.80
N ALA A 131 19.93 2.59 -7.51
CA ALA A 131 19.94 2.29 -8.94
C ALA A 131 19.29 0.92 -9.23
N GLU A 132 19.48 -0.09 -8.36
CA GLU A 132 18.77 -1.39 -8.45
C GLU A 132 17.25 -1.23 -8.29
N VAL A 133 16.80 -0.36 -7.39
CA VAL A 133 15.37 -0.05 -7.23
C VAL A 133 14.84 0.66 -8.48
N LEU A 134 15.62 1.59 -9.04
CA LEU A 134 15.30 2.26 -10.29
C LEU A 134 15.21 1.28 -11.48
N ASP A 135 16.08 0.28 -11.56
CA ASP A 135 16.06 -0.74 -12.62
C ASP A 135 14.76 -1.56 -12.56
N ARG A 136 14.34 -1.97 -11.36
CA ARG A 136 13.03 -2.64 -11.16
C ARG A 136 11.87 -1.76 -11.62
N PHE A 137 11.96 -0.44 -11.42
CA PHE A 137 10.96 0.50 -11.94
C PHE A 137 11.04 0.63 -13.47
N ALA A 138 12.24 0.65 -14.05
CA ALA A 138 12.45 0.71 -15.49
C ALA A 138 11.78 -0.48 -16.20
N ASP A 139 11.90 -1.70 -15.64
CA ASP A 139 11.21 -2.88 -16.15
C ASP A 139 9.69 -2.72 -16.17
N ARG A 140 9.12 -2.04 -15.15
CA ARG A 140 7.68 -1.74 -15.09
C ARG A 140 7.27 -0.71 -16.13
N VAL A 141 8.11 0.28 -16.42
CA VAL A 141 7.85 1.23 -17.52
C VAL A 141 7.93 0.54 -18.87
N ALA A 142 8.98 -0.27 -19.11
CA ALA A 142 9.19 -1.00 -20.36
C ALA A 142 8.02 -1.96 -20.67
N THR A 143 7.45 -2.58 -19.64
CA THR A 143 6.29 -3.48 -19.77
C THR A 143 4.93 -2.78 -19.68
N LYS A 144 4.89 -1.44 -19.61
CA LYS A 144 3.67 -0.61 -19.46
C LYS A 144 2.81 -1.02 -18.24
N ARG A 145 3.47 -1.27 -17.12
CA ARG A 145 2.90 -1.69 -15.83
C ARG A 145 3.34 -0.82 -14.65
N ALA A 146 3.86 0.37 -14.93
CA ALA A 146 4.25 1.34 -13.91
C ALA A 146 3.04 1.93 -13.16
N ARG A 147 1.92 2.15 -13.86
CA ARG A 147 0.69 2.66 -13.27
C ARG A 147 -0.19 1.51 -12.79
N THR A 148 -0.48 1.49 -11.49
CA THR A 148 -1.29 0.46 -10.87
C THR A 148 -2.36 1.06 -9.97
N PHE A 149 -3.49 0.36 -9.83
CA PHE A 149 -4.46 0.61 -8.77
C PHE A 149 -4.48 -0.58 -7.79
N ALA A 150 -4.86 -0.31 -6.54
CA ALA A 150 -4.80 -1.28 -5.45
C ALA A 150 -6.19 -1.84 -5.11
N LEU A 151 -6.36 -3.17 -5.16
CA LEU A 151 -7.48 -3.84 -4.51
C LEU A 151 -7.02 -4.43 -3.18
N VAL A 152 -7.54 -3.88 -2.09
CA VAL A 152 -7.16 -4.27 -0.73
C VAL A 152 -8.20 -5.23 -0.16
N ALA A 153 -7.80 -6.47 0.13
CA ALA A 153 -8.61 -7.42 0.87
C ALA A 153 -8.25 -7.31 2.36
N LEU A 154 -9.19 -6.86 3.20
CA LEU A 154 -8.98 -6.57 4.62
C LEU A 154 -9.77 -7.54 5.49
N ARG A 155 -9.10 -8.23 6.41
CA ARG A 155 -9.79 -8.94 7.49
C ARG A 155 -10.21 -7.96 8.57
N HIS A 156 -11.45 -8.08 9.06
CA HIS A 156 -11.88 -7.30 10.22
C HIS A 156 -10.91 -7.46 11.40
N ALA A 157 -10.82 -6.43 12.25
CA ALA A 157 -10.00 -6.42 13.44
C ALA A 157 -10.55 -7.36 14.53
N LYS A 158 -9.79 -7.51 15.62
CA LYS A 158 -10.13 -8.43 16.71
C LYS A 158 -11.49 -8.12 17.34
N THR A 159 -12.35 -9.13 17.39
CA THR A 159 -13.76 -9.04 17.82
C THR A 159 -14.01 -9.94 19.03
N THR A 160 -15.13 -9.72 19.73
CA THR A 160 -15.58 -10.62 20.80
C THR A 160 -15.75 -12.04 20.29
N SER A 161 -15.40 -13.05 21.09
CA SER A 161 -15.58 -14.47 20.71
C SER A 161 -17.06 -14.79 20.52
N PRO A 162 -17.44 -15.76 19.67
CA PRO A 162 -18.83 -16.13 19.46
C PRO A 162 -19.55 -16.57 20.74
N GLY A 163 -18.88 -17.32 21.62
CA GLY A 163 -19.47 -17.83 22.87
C GLY A 163 -19.66 -16.77 23.97
N ASP A 164 -19.06 -15.59 23.82
CA ASP A 164 -19.12 -14.49 24.80
C ASP A 164 -20.08 -13.37 24.33
N TRP A 165 -20.98 -13.67 23.38
CA TRP A 165 -21.91 -12.71 22.79
C TRP A 165 -23.31 -13.28 22.69
N ASP A 166 -24.26 -12.61 23.35
CA ASP A 166 -25.66 -13.07 23.41
C ASP A 166 -26.49 -12.71 22.15
N GLY A 167 -25.94 -11.88 21.26
CA GLY A 167 -26.58 -11.48 20.00
C GLY A 167 -26.22 -12.37 18.82
N SER A 168 -26.79 -12.08 17.64
CA SER A 168 -26.38 -12.73 16.39
C SER A 168 -24.89 -12.52 16.09
N ASP A 169 -24.23 -13.47 15.42
CA ASP A 169 -22.81 -13.36 15.08
C ASP A 169 -22.46 -12.04 14.37
N ALA A 170 -23.31 -11.61 13.44
CA ALA A 170 -23.12 -10.39 12.66
C ALA A 170 -23.07 -9.11 13.50
N THR A 171 -23.63 -9.11 14.72
CA THR A 171 -23.66 -7.94 15.61
C THR A 171 -22.48 -7.87 16.57
N ARG A 172 -21.58 -8.86 16.56
CA ARG A 172 -20.40 -8.87 17.43
C ARG A 172 -19.55 -7.60 17.25
N PRO A 173 -19.27 -6.86 18.34
CA PRO A 173 -18.47 -5.64 18.27
C PRO A 173 -16.97 -5.95 18.30
N LEU A 174 -16.17 -4.96 17.89
CA LEU A 174 -14.73 -4.99 18.12
C LEU A 174 -14.39 -4.92 19.61
N LEU A 175 -13.41 -5.71 20.02
CA LEU A 175 -12.75 -5.57 21.33
C LEU A 175 -11.92 -4.27 21.38
N PRO A 176 -11.54 -3.77 22.57
CA PRO A 176 -10.64 -2.62 22.69
C PRO A 176 -9.34 -2.78 21.89
N ALA A 177 -8.75 -3.98 21.89
CA ALA A 177 -7.59 -4.30 21.06
C ALA A 177 -7.90 -4.21 19.56
N GLY A 178 -9.07 -4.67 19.11
CA GLY A 178 -9.50 -4.55 17.71
C GLY A 178 -9.71 -3.10 17.28
N ARG A 179 -10.21 -2.23 18.17
CA ARG A 179 -10.31 -0.79 17.90
C ARG A 179 -8.93 -0.14 17.74
N LYS A 180 -7.93 -0.58 18.52
CA LYS A 180 -6.53 -0.15 18.35
C LYS A 180 -5.97 -0.61 17.00
N GLN A 181 -6.18 -1.88 16.64
CA GLN A 181 -5.79 -2.41 15.33
C GLN A 181 -6.42 -1.63 14.17
N ALA A 182 -7.73 -1.36 14.22
CA ALA A 182 -8.43 -0.61 13.19
C ALA A 182 -7.85 0.80 12.99
N LYS A 183 -7.47 1.47 14.10
CA LYS A 183 -6.80 2.76 14.05
C LYS A 183 -5.40 2.67 13.46
N SER A 184 -4.63 1.64 13.80
CA SER A 184 -3.23 1.53 13.37
C SER A 184 -3.07 1.14 11.89
N ILE A 185 -4.01 0.38 11.32
CA ILE A 185 -3.94 -0.01 9.91
C ILE A 185 -4.49 1.04 8.94
N ALA A 186 -5.34 1.96 9.42
CA ALA A 186 -6.03 2.93 8.57
C ALA A 186 -5.07 3.85 7.78
N PRO A 187 -4.02 4.43 8.37
CA PRO A 187 -3.05 5.23 7.62
C PRO A 187 -2.28 4.43 6.57
N GLY A 188 -1.91 3.19 6.90
CA GLY A 188 -1.27 2.27 5.94
C GLY A 188 -2.16 2.04 4.72
N ILE A 189 -3.43 1.67 4.93
CA ILE A 189 -4.40 1.47 3.83
C ILE A 189 -4.66 2.78 3.05
N ALA A 190 -4.66 3.93 3.72
CA ALA A 190 -4.86 5.22 3.09
C ALA A 190 -3.72 5.60 2.12
N ALA A 191 -2.53 5.01 2.27
CA ALA A 191 -1.39 5.24 1.37
C ALA A 191 -1.69 4.88 -0.10
N TRP A 192 -2.65 3.98 -0.35
CA TRP A 192 -3.10 3.62 -1.71
C TRP A 192 -4.33 4.42 -2.21
N ALA A 193 -4.75 5.45 -1.45
CA ALA A 193 -5.85 6.37 -1.77
C ALA A 193 -7.12 5.68 -2.33
N PRO A 194 -7.75 4.78 -1.56
CA PRO A 194 -8.91 4.04 -2.05
C PRO A 194 -10.09 4.99 -2.35
N GLN A 195 -10.66 4.88 -3.56
CA GLN A 195 -11.84 5.65 -3.98
C GLN A 195 -13.16 4.95 -3.64
N ARG A 196 -13.07 3.69 -3.17
CA ARG A 196 -14.23 2.93 -2.69
C ARG A 196 -13.84 2.07 -1.50
N ILE A 197 -14.69 2.09 -0.49
CA ILE A 197 -14.67 1.12 0.60
C ILE A 197 -15.94 0.29 0.52
N VAL A 198 -15.80 -1.02 0.45
CA VAL A 198 -16.90 -2.00 0.48
C VAL A 198 -16.70 -2.89 1.70
N SER A 199 -17.77 -3.13 2.44
CA SER A 199 -17.74 -3.93 3.66
C SER A 199 -18.82 -4.98 3.63
N SER A 200 -18.53 -6.14 4.22
CA SER A 200 -19.56 -6.99 4.82
C SER A 200 -20.43 -6.16 5.77
N THR A 201 -21.70 -6.56 5.91
CA THR A 201 -22.71 -5.94 6.79
C THR A 201 -22.43 -6.11 8.28
N ALA A 202 -21.58 -7.08 8.68
CA ALA A 202 -21.26 -7.34 10.08
C ALA A 202 -20.64 -6.12 10.81
N ALA A 203 -21.09 -5.88 12.06
CA ALA A 203 -20.70 -4.74 12.88
C ALA A 203 -19.17 -4.61 13.06
N ARG A 204 -18.47 -5.73 13.29
CA ARG A 204 -16.99 -5.78 13.36
C ARG A 204 -16.29 -5.30 12.08
N CYS A 205 -16.84 -5.59 10.89
CA CYS A 205 -16.25 -5.13 9.62
C CYS A 205 -16.42 -3.62 9.47
N LEU A 206 -17.62 -3.11 9.74
CA LEU A 206 -17.91 -1.68 9.69
C LEU A 206 -17.04 -0.90 10.68
N ALA A 207 -16.97 -1.35 11.92
CA ALA A 207 -16.15 -0.72 12.96
C ALA A 207 -14.64 -0.79 12.67
N THR A 208 -14.18 -1.79 11.90
CA THR A 208 -12.77 -1.84 11.46
C THR A 208 -12.46 -0.75 10.44
N LEU A 209 -13.44 -0.40 9.60
CA LEU A 209 -13.29 0.58 8.53
C LEU A 209 -13.57 2.03 8.97
N GLU A 210 -14.18 2.24 10.13
CA GLU A 210 -14.50 3.59 10.64
C GLU A 210 -13.29 4.55 10.62
N PRO A 211 -12.10 4.19 11.15
CA PRO A 211 -10.95 5.11 11.14
C PRO A 211 -10.47 5.43 9.72
N LEU A 212 -10.47 4.44 8.81
CA LEU A 212 -10.09 4.63 7.42
C LEU A 212 -11.07 5.53 6.67
N SER A 213 -12.38 5.31 6.86
CA SER A 213 -13.43 6.12 6.25
C SER A 213 -13.34 7.58 6.70
N ALA A 214 -13.10 7.82 7.99
CA ALA A 214 -12.89 9.16 8.52
C ALA A 214 -11.63 9.83 7.95
N LEU A 215 -10.51 9.10 7.88
CA LEU A 215 -9.23 9.61 7.37
C LEU A 215 -9.30 9.97 5.88
N THR A 216 -9.91 9.10 5.07
CA THR A 216 -9.99 9.26 3.60
C THR A 216 -11.20 10.07 3.14
N ARG A 217 -12.18 10.29 4.03
CA ARG A 217 -13.52 10.85 3.73
C ARG A 217 -14.29 10.03 2.70
N VAL A 218 -13.97 8.75 2.55
CA VAL A 218 -14.66 7.83 1.64
C VAL A 218 -15.68 7.02 2.42
N GLY A 219 -16.95 7.11 2.01
CA GLY A 219 -18.04 6.39 2.66
C GLY A 219 -17.95 4.87 2.46
N VAL A 220 -18.37 4.13 3.47
CA VAL A 220 -18.42 2.66 3.44
C VAL A 220 -19.71 2.18 2.77
N LYS A 221 -19.60 1.45 1.67
CA LYS A 221 -20.73 0.75 1.06
C LYS A 221 -20.84 -0.66 1.63
N GLN A 222 -21.94 -0.94 2.33
CA GLN A 222 -22.23 -2.28 2.84
C GLN A 222 -22.81 -3.16 1.73
N THR A 223 -22.52 -4.45 1.79
CA THR A 223 -23.13 -5.46 0.91
C THR A 223 -23.13 -6.83 1.60
N ASP A 224 -24.22 -7.57 1.45
CA ASP A 224 -24.31 -8.94 1.97
C ASP A 224 -23.50 -9.93 1.12
N SER A 225 -23.27 -9.61 -0.15
CA SER A 225 -22.51 -10.42 -1.12
C SER A 225 -21.08 -10.81 -0.73
N ILE A 226 -20.52 -10.22 0.33
CA ILE A 226 -19.20 -10.58 0.88
C ILE A 226 -19.28 -10.82 2.39
N SER A 227 -20.46 -11.10 2.94
CA SER A 227 -20.66 -11.47 4.34
C SER A 227 -20.32 -12.94 4.55
N GLN A 228 -19.95 -13.30 5.78
CA GLN A 228 -19.68 -14.70 6.15
C GLN A 228 -20.96 -15.53 6.03
N ASP A 229 -22.06 -15.00 6.54
CA ASP A 229 -23.39 -15.62 6.49
C ASP A 229 -23.83 -15.98 5.06
N ALA A 230 -23.66 -15.06 4.10
CA ALA A 230 -23.99 -15.33 2.70
C ALA A 230 -23.06 -16.37 2.09
N PHE A 231 -21.77 -16.33 2.43
CA PHE A 231 -20.76 -17.27 1.94
C PHE A 231 -21.02 -18.69 2.43
N GLU A 232 -21.34 -18.87 3.72
CA GLU A 232 -21.65 -20.17 4.31
C GLU A 232 -22.95 -20.78 3.74
N ARG A 233 -23.91 -19.92 3.36
CA ARG A 233 -25.16 -20.35 2.69
C ARG A 233 -25.02 -20.56 1.17
N GLY A 234 -23.89 -20.17 0.57
CA GLY A 234 -23.71 -20.17 -0.88
C GLY A 234 -24.59 -19.15 -1.63
N THR A 235 -25.03 -18.09 -0.95
CA THR A 235 -25.83 -16.99 -1.53
C THR A 235 -25.00 -15.71 -1.73
N ASP A 236 -23.68 -15.78 -1.55
CA ASP A 236 -22.78 -14.67 -1.78
C ASP A 236 -22.66 -14.30 -3.27
N ASP A 237 -22.03 -13.17 -3.55
CA ASP A 237 -21.62 -12.77 -4.91
C ASP A 237 -20.25 -12.11 -4.85
N VAL A 238 -19.26 -12.85 -4.31
CA VAL A 238 -17.87 -12.35 -4.21
C VAL A 238 -17.33 -12.03 -5.60
N ALA A 239 -17.59 -12.90 -6.59
CA ALA A 239 -17.14 -12.73 -7.96
C ALA A 239 -17.68 -11.44 -8.60
N GLY A 240 -18.99 -11.16 -8.49
CA GLY A 240 -19.60 -9.95 -9.03
C GLY A 240 -19.11 -8.68 -8.36
N VAL A 241 -18.91 -8.69 -7.03
CA VAL A 241 -18.32 -7.56 -6.29
C VAL A 241 -16.92 -7.26 -6.79
N VAL A 242 -16.07 -8.29 -6.91
CA VAL A 242 -14.68 -8.16 -7.38
C VAL A 242 -14.62 -7.72 -8.85
N ALA A 243 -15.38 -8.36 -9.75
CA ALA A 243 -15.43 -8.01 -11.16
C ALA A 243 -15.82 -6.54 -11.36
N LYS A 244 -16.79 -6.04 -10.56
CA LYS A 244 -17.18 -4.63 -10.57
C LYS A 244 -16.05 -3.70 -10.11
N ARG A 245 -15.21 -4.11 -9.15
CA ARG A 245 -14.05 -3.30 -8.71
C ARG A 245 -12.96 -3.28 -9.79
N LEU A 246 -12.60 -4.43 -10.35
CA LEU A 246 -11.63 -4.54 -11.44
C LEU A 246 -12.02 -3.68 -12.65
N LYS A 247 -13.30 -3.71 -13.05
CA LYS A 247 -13.82 -2.88 -14.15
C LYS A 247 -13.67 -1.38 -13.90
N LYS A 248 -13.65 -0.92 -12.64
CA LYS A 248 -13.53 0.50 -12.30
C LYS A 248 -12.09 1.02 -12.38
N ARG A 249 -11.08 0.14 -12.37
CA ARG A 249 -9.65 0.50 -12.44
C ARG A 249 -9.25 1.60 -11.46
N ALA A 250 -9.78 1.52 -10.24
CA ALA A 250 -9.55 2.49 -9.18
C ALA A 250 -9.35 1.76 -7.85
N SER A 251 -8.47 2.29 -7.01
CA SER A 251 -8.13 1.66 -5.74
C SER A 251 -9.37 1.49 -4.86
N ALA A 252 -9.50 0.33 -4.22
CA ALA A 252 -10.65 0.00 -3.39
C ALA A 252 -10.29 -0.96 -2.25
N VAL A 253 -11.04 -0.87 -1.16
CA VAL A 253 -10.94 -1.77 0.00
C VAL A 253 -12.17 -2.66 0.06
N LEU A 254 -11.95 -3.95 0.30
CA LEU A 254 -12.96 -4.99 0.50
C LEU A 254 -12.74 -5.59 1.90
N CYS A 255 -13.53 -5.18 2.89
CA CYS A 255 -13.44 -5.72 4.25
C CYS A 255 -14.41 -6.88 4.45
N SER A 256 -13.88 -8.02 4.90
CA SER A 256 -14.65 -9.25 5.11
C SER A 256 -14.02 -10.14 6.20
N HIS A 257 -14.34 -11.43 6.18
CA HIS A 257 -14.10 -12.42 7.22
C HIS A 257 -13.08 -13.47 6.77
N GLY A 258 -12.51 -14.19 7.75
CA GLY A 258 -11.52 -15.25 7.50
C GLY A 258 -11.93 -16.23 6.38
N PRO A 259 -13.13 -16.82 6.42
CA PRO A 259 -13.57 -17.77 5.38
C PRO A 259 -13.74 -17.17 3.98
N VAL A 260 -14.05 -15.87 3.87
CA VAL A 260 -14.39 -15.20 2.60
C VAL A 260 -13.14 -14.61 1.92
N LEU A 261 -12.10 -14.27 2.68
CA LEU A 261 -10.89 -13.62 2.15
C LEU A 261 -10.12 -14.45 1.11
N PRO A 262 -9.94 -15.77 1.27
CA PRO A 262 -9.33 -16.60 0.23
C PRO A 262 -10.08 -16.48 -1.10
N GLU A 263 -11.42 -16.45 -1.06
CA GLU A 263 -12.23 -16.30 -2.26
C GLU A 263 -12.13 -14.91 -2.87
N LEU A 264 -12.14 -13.84 -2.06
CA LEU A 264 -11.90 -12.47 -2.53
C LEU A 264 -10.58 -12.35 -3.30
N ILE A 265 -9.50 -12.86 -2.72
CA ILE A 265 -8.15 -12.81 -3.30
C ILE A 265 -8.09 -13.65 -4.57
N ARG A 266 -8.68 -14.85 -4.55
CA ARG A 266 -8.78 -15.74 -5.73
C ARG A 266 -9.53 -15.06 -6.88
N GLN A 267 -10.67 -14.43 -6.62
CA GLN A 267 -11.45 -13.74 -7.65
C GLN A 267 -10.71 -12.54 -8.24
N ILE A 268 -9.93 -11.81 -7.43
CA ILE A 268 -9.09 -10.72 -7.93
C ILE A 268 -8.02 -11.30 -8.87
N ALA A 269 -7.36 -12.38 -8.46
CA ALA A 269 -6.33 -13.04 -9.27
C ALA A 269 -6.89 -13.62 -10.58
N LEU A 270 -8.03 -14.30 -10.55
CA LEU A 270 -8.68 -14.83 -11.76
C LEU A 270 -9.19 -13.73 -12.69
N GLY A 271 -9.61 -12.59 -12.13
CA GLY A 271 -10.05 -11.44 -12.91
C GLY A 271 -8.92 -10.60 -13.52
N THR A 272 -7.66 -10.98 -13.32
CA THR A 272 -6.47 -10.25 -13.78
C THR A 272 -5.57 -11.12 -14.65
N LYS A 273 -4.84 -10.51 -15.58
CA LYS A 273 -3.91 -11.26 -16.43
C LYS A 273 -2.70 -11.73 -15.62
N GLY A 274 -2.36 -13.01 -15.73
CA GLY A 274 -1.22 -13.64 -15.05
C GLY A 274 -1.40 -13.84 -13.54
N GLY A 275 -2.57 -13.52 -12.98
CA GLY A 275 -2.84 -13.69 -11.55
C GLY A 275 -2.97 -15.16 -11.12
N ASP A 276 -3.34 -16.03 -12.05
CA ASP A 276 -3.40 -17.49 -11.89
C ASP A 276 -2.03 -18.15 -11.62
N ARG A 277 -0.93 -17.44 -11.89
CA ARG A 277 0.44 -17.95 -11.76
C ARG A 277 1.10 -17.65 -10.42
N LEU A 278 0.46 -16.84 -9.56
CA LEU A 278 1.03 -16.45 -8.27
C LEU A 278 0.62 -17.43 -7.16
N ASP A 279 1.56 -17.78 -6.29
CA ASP A 279 1.24 -18.47 -5.04
C ASP A 279 0.62 -17.49 -4.04
N LEU A 280 -0.70 -17.55 -3.90
CA LEU A 280 -1.47 -16.65 -3.04
C LEU A 280 -1.74 -17.21 -1.65
N ARG A 281 -1.19 -18.38 -1.28
CA ARG A 281 -1.48 -19.04 0.02
C ARG A 281 -1.19 -18.16 1.22
N ARG A 282 -0.07 -17.43 1.20
CA ARG A 282 0.28 -16.47 2.25
C ARG A 282 -0.65 -15.25 2.24
N ALA A 283 -0.94 -14.73 1.05
CA ALA A 283 -1.85 -13.60 0.87
C ALA A 283 -3.28 -13.92 1.39
N SER A 284 -3.75 -15.16 1.25
CA SER A 284 -5.07 -15.57 1.72
C SER A 284 -5.15 -15.91 3.22
N SER A 285 -4.02 -16.01 3.92
CA SER A 285 -3.96 -16.47 5.32
C SER A 285 -3.90 -15.30 6.31
N LEU A 286 -4.81 -14.34 6.17
CA LEU A 286 -4.80 -13.09 6.95
C LEU A 286 -5.28 -13.30 8.39
N SER A 287 -4.51 -12.83 9.37
CA SER A 287 -4.91 -12.66 10.76
C SER A 287 -5.85 -11.45 10.93
N THR A 288 -6.51 -11.32 12.08
CA THR A 288 -7.45 -10.21 12.31
C THR A 288 -6.73 -8.86 12.23
N GLY A 289 -7.26 -7.95 11.42
CA GLY A 289 -6.65 -6.64 11.15
C GLY A 289 -5.55 -6.66 10.09
N GLU A 290 -5.15 -7.82 9.57
CA GLU A 290 -4.24 -7.89 8.42
C GLU A 290 -4.98 -7.66 7.10
N TYR A 291 -4.25 -7.17 6.11
CA TYR A 291 -4.75 -6.93 4.77
C TYR A 291 -3.73 -7.26 3.71
N THR A 292 -4.22 -7.71 2.56
CA THR A 292 -3.43 -7.91 1.34
C THR A 292 -3.78 -6.84 0.33
N VAL A 293 -2.76 -6.28 -0.30
CA VAL A 293 -2.88 -5.33 -1.41
C VAL A 293 -2.51 -6.03 -2.71
N LEU A 294 -3.45 -6.09 -3.64
CA LEU A 294 -3.26 -6.63 -4.99
C LEU A 294 -3.15 -5.45 -5.97
N HIS A 295 -1.97 -5.30 -6.57
CA HIS A 295 -1.66 -4.21 -7.49
C HIS A 295 -1.98 -4.62 -8.90
N VAL A 296 -2.95 -3.95 -9.52
CA VAL A 296 -3.40 -4.26 -10.86
C VAL A 296 -3.00 -3.14 -11.80
N SER A 297 -2.38 -3.49 -12.92
CA SER A 297 -2.00 -2.55 -13.97
C SER A 297 -3.22 -1.81 -14.52
N VAL A 298 -3.14 -0.47 -14.56
CA VAL A 298 -4.18 0.38 -15.13
C VAL A 298 -4.35 0.12 -16.62
N ASP A 299 -3.25 -0.19 -17.32
CA ASP A 299 -3.20 -0.26 -18.77
C ASP A 299 -3.72 -1.61 -19.30
N ASP A 300 -3.18 -2.73 -18.80
CA ASP A 300 -3.42 -4.07 -19.36
C ASP A 300 -4.21 -5.02 -18.43
N ALA A 301 -4.55 -4.58 -17.20
CA ALA A 301 -5.21 -5.35 -16.15
C ALA A 301 -4.43 -6.61 -15.68
N SER A 302 -3.10 -6.61 -15.85
CA SER A 302 -2.25 -7.64 -15.26
C SER A 302 -2.13 -7.48 -13.74
N LEU A 303 -2.04 -8.59 -13.01
CA LEU A 303 -1.65 -8.57 -11.60
C LEU A 303 -0.14 -8.35 -11.51
N VAL A 304 0.25 -7.20 -10.97
CA VAL A 304 1.62 -6.69 -11.02
C VAL A 304 2.41 -7.07 -9.77
N ALA A 305 1.76 -7.05 -8.60
CA ALA A 305 2.37 -7.40 -7.32
C ALA A 305 1.29 -7.70 -6.28
N VAL A 306 1.68 -8.43 -5.25
CA VAL A 306 0.87 -8.71 -4.06
C VAL A 306 1.72 -8.49 -2.82
N GLU A 307 1.21 -7.73 -1.86
CA GLU A 307 1.87 -7.49 -0.57
C GLU A 307 0.88 -7.64 0.59
N THR A 308 1.35 -8.07 1.75
CA THR A 308 0.53 -8.26 2.96
C THR A 308 1.10 -7.41 4.09
N HIS A 309 0.19 -6.75 4.81
CA HIS A 309 0.48 -5.85 5.90
C HIS A 309 -0.43 -6.13 7.09
N GLY A 310 -0.03 -5.67 8.27
CA GLY A 310 -0.78 -5.89 9.50
C GLY A 310 -0.76 -4.70 10.45
N PRO A 311 -1.46 -4.84 11.60
CA PRO A 311 -1.42 -3.85 12.65
C PRO A 311 0.00 -3.63 13.16
N VAL A 312 0.41 -2.37 13.25
CA VAL A 312 1.65 -1.98 13.92
C VAL A 312 1.43 -1.93 15.43
N ALA A 313 2.52 -2.21 16.17
CA ALA A 313 2.54 -2.30 17.63
C ALA A 313 2.47 -0.92 18.31
#